data_AF-A0A3B9C1Q5-F1
#
_entry.id   AF-A0A3B9C1Q5-F1
#
_cell.length_a   1.000
_cell.length_b   1.000
_cell.length_c   1.000
_cell.angle_alpha   90.00
_cell.angle_beta   90.00
_cell.angle_gamma   90.00
#
_symmetry.space_group_name_H-M   'P 1'
#
loop_
_entity.id
_entity.type
_entity.pdbx_description
1 polymer ?
#
loop_
_entity_poly.entity_id
_entity_poly.type
_entity_poly.pdbx_seq_one_letter_code
_entity_poly.pdbx_strand_id
1 'polypeptide(L)'
;MWHTIKDTVLNPIWYIDMGGLYLLVFIIFAETGLFAGFFLPGDSLLVVAGMLSDKLSESFFNVHYMLIPLMFAIAGILGNMVGYWFGKKSGPYLYSRKDTFFFKKNHLLTA
;
A
#
# COMPACT_ATOMS: atom_id res chain seq x y z
N MET A 1 28.11 1.05 -3.51
CA MET A 1 27.35 -0.06 -2.91
C MET A 1 25.98 0.37 -2.38
N TRP A 2 25.87 1.47 -1.63
CA TRP A 2 24.59 1.96 -1.10
C TRP A 2 23.61 2.50 -2.18
N HIS A 3 24.12 3.10 -3.26
CA HIS A 3 23.31 3.57 -4.39
C HIS A 3 22.67 2.40 -5.16
N THR A 4 23.44 1.36 -5.46
CA THR A 4 22.97 0.16 -6.16
C THR A 4 21.82 -0.54 -5.43
N ILE A 5 21.86 -0.60 -4.09
CA ILE A 5 20.79 -1.24 -3.30
C ILE A 5 19.52 -0.40 -3.32
N LYS A 6 19.62 0.93 -3.25
CA LYS A 6 18.45 1.81 -3.39
C LYS A 6 17.82 1.67 -4.76
N ASP A 7 18.61 1.65 -5.82
CA ASP A 7 18.08 1.53 -7.17
C ASP A 7 17.42 0.15 -7.35
N THR A 8 18.04 -0.94 -6.88
CA THR A 8 17.44 -2.28 -6.98
C THR A 8 16.21 -2.49 -6.09
N VAL A 9 16.05 -1.74 -4.99
CA VAL A 9 14.89 -1.87 -4.08
C VAL A 9 13.83 -0.80 -4.35
N LEU A 10 14.13 0.29 -5.06
CA LEU A 10 13.16 1.35 -5.41
C LEU A 10 12.76 1.38 -6.89
N ASN A 11 13.38 0.57 -7.76
CA ASN A 11 13.02 0.51 -9.18
C ASN A 11 11.63 -0.13 -9.39
N PRO A 12 10.61 0.58 -9.85
CA PRO A 12 9.28 -0.01 -10.06
C PRO A 12 9.29 -1.22 -11.03
N ILE A 13 10.30 -1.30 -11.90
CA ILE A 13 10.55 -2.41 -12.82
C ILE A 13 10.94 -3.71 -12.09
N TRP A 14 11.70 -3.67 -10.99
CA TRP A 14 12.10 -4.90 -10.28
C TRP A 14 10.90 -5.57 -9.63
N TYR A 15 9.95 -4.78 -9.10
CA TYR A 15 8.71 -5.30 -8.51
C TYR A 15 7.86 -6.02 -9.56
N ILE A 16 7.81 -5.47 -10.76
CA ILE A 16 7.07 -6.03 -11.89
C ILE A 16 7.77 -7.31 -12.41
N ASP A 17 9.10 -7.36 -12.41
CA ASP A 17 9.87 -8.50 -12.92
C ASP A 17 9.92 -9.68 -11.93
N MET A 18 10.01 -9.42 -10.61
CA MET A 18 10.01 -10.48 -9.59
C MET A 18 8.62 -10.97 -9.18
N GLY A 19 7.63 -10.06 -9.09
CA GLY A 19 6.32 -10.34 -8.49
C GLY A 19 5.11 -9.85 -9.28
N GLY A 20 5.32 -9.14 -10.40
CA GLY A 20 4.29 -8.73 -11.34
C GLY A 20 3.11 -8.00 -10.69
N LEU A 21 1.91 -8.32 -11.19
CA LEU A 21 0.67 -7.71 -10.74
C LEU A 21 0.32 -8.09 -9.27
N TYR A 22 0.68 -9.28 -8.80
CA TYR A 22 0.39 -9.74 -7.43
C TYR A 22 1.09 -8.86 -6.38
N LEU A 23 2.37 -8.59 -6.59
CA LEU A 23 3.15 -7.76 -5.67
C LEU A 23 2.65 -6.32 -5.67
N LEU A 24 2.26 -5.79 -6.83
CA LEU A 24 1.72 -4.44 -6.95
C LEU A 24 0.37 -4.29 -6.21
N VAL A 25 -0.54 -5.26 -6.41
CA VAL A 25 -1.82 -5.34 -5.70
C VAL A 25 -1.59 -5.39 -4.19
N PHE A 26 -0.60 -6.17 -3.74
CA PHE A 26 -0.25 -6.26 -2.33
C PHE A 26 0.29 -4.93 -1.78
N ILE A 27 1.13 -4.22 -2.53
CA ILE A 27 1.66 -2.91 -2.13
C ILE A 27 0.54 -1.89 -1.99
N ILE A 28 -0.37 -1.80 -2.97
CA ILE A 28 -1.52 -0.89 -2.93
C ILE A 28 -2.43 -1.22 -1.73
N PHE A 29 -2.69 -2.50 -1.50
CA PHE A 29 -3.44 -2.96 -0.33
C PHE A 29 -2.73 -2.59 0.98
N ALA A 30 -1.40 -2.74 1.05
CA ALA A 30 -0.61 -2.42 2.23
C ALA A 30 -0.58 -0.90 2.50
N GLU A 31 -0.36 -0.08 1.49
CA GLU A 31 -0.36 1.38 1.58
C GLU A 31 -1.71 1.92 2.07
N THR A 32 -2.82 1.39 1.55
CA THR A 32 -4.18 1.80 1.92
C THR A 32 -4.70 1.17 3.21
N GLY A 33 -4.20 -0.01 3.60
CA GLY A 33 -4.73 -0.79 4.72
C GLY A 33 -3.85 -0.87 5.97
N LEU A 34 -2.56 -0.55 5.91
CA LEU A 34 -1.65 -0.64 7.05
C LEU A 34 -1.10 0.74 7.41
N PHE A 35 -1.08 1.08 8.71
CA PHE A 35 -0.44 2.30 9.21
C PHE A 35 1.06 2.39 8.85
N ALA A 36 1.74 1.25 8.76
CA ALA A 36 3.14 1.16 8.32
C ALA A 36 3.29 1.15 6.78
N GLY A 37 2.18 1.09 6.04
CA GLY A 37 2.14 1.06 4.58
C GLY A 37 2.50 2.39 3.91
N PHE A 38 2.48 3.51 4.65
CA PHE A 38 2.80 4.85 4.15
C PHE A 38 4.24 4.97 3.58
N PHE A 39 5.14 4.05 3.94
CA PHE A 39 6.51 4.05 3.41
C PHE A 39 6.63 3.39 2.03
N LEU A 40 5.59 2.74 1.52
CA LEU A 40 5.61 2.10 0.20
C LEU A 40 5.22 3.10 -0.91
N PRO A 41 5.92 3.12 -2.07
CA PRO A 41 5.66 4.08 -3.15
C PRO A 41 4.54 3.61 -4.09
N GLY A 42 3.32 3.36 -3.59
CA GLY A 42 2.25 2.75 -4.40
C GLY A 42 1.70 3.66 -5.51
N ASP A 43 1.61 4.97 -5.29
CA ASP A 43 1.19 5.93 -6.33
C ASP A 43 2.11 5.93 -7.55
N SER A 44 3.41 5.92 -7.32
CA SER A 44 4.41 5.89 -8.40
C SER A 44 4.39 4.53 -9.12
N LEU A 45 4.17 3.45 -8.38
CA LEU A 45 4.01 2.09 -8.92
C LEU A 45 2.77 1.96 -9.80
N LEU A 46 1.65 2.63 -9.45
CA LEU A 46 0.43 2.67 -10.27
C LEU A 46 0.68 3.30 -11.65
N VAL A 47 1.41 4.42 -11.70
CA VAL A 47 1.78 5.07 -12.97
C VAL A 47 2.63 4.13 -13.83
N VAL A 48 3.64 3.50 -13.23
CA VAL A 48 4.53 2.59 -13.95
C VAL A 48 3.81 1.31 -14.37
N ALA A 49 2.85 0.82 -13.59
CA ALA A 49 2.01 -0.31 -13.96
C ALA A 49 1.08 0.02 -15.13
N GLY A 50 0.58 1.26 -15.24
CA GLY A 50 -0.13 1.72 -16.43
C GLY A 50 0.76 1.72 -17.67
N MET A 51 1.98 2.27 -17.55
CA MET A 51 2.96 2.31 -18.64
C MET A 51 3.42 0.92 -19.11
N LEU A 52 3.46 -0.07 -18.19
CA LEU A 52 3.89 -1.44 -18.45
C LEU A 52 2.72 -2.44 -18.45
N SER A 53 1.50 -1.96 -18.70
CA SER A 53 0.27 -2.76 -18.63
C SER A 53 0.28 -3.98 -19.57
N ASP A 54 0.88 -3.86 -20.75
CA ASP A 54 1.04 -4.99 -21.67
C ASP A 54 1.90 -6.13 -21.07
N LYS A 55 3.02 -5.78 -20.43
CA LYS A 55 3.89 -6.78 -19.75
C LYS A 55 3.21 -7.39 -18.53
N LEU A 56 2.43 -6.59 -17.80
CA LEU A 56 1.66 -7.06 -16.65
C LEU A 56 0.53 -8.02 -17.07
N SER A 57 -0.12 -7.77 -18.20
CA SER A 57 -1.11 -8.67 -18.79
C SER A 57 -0.51 -10.05 -19.09
N GLU A 58 0.68 -10.10 -19.68
CA GLU A 58 1.40 -11.35 -19.93
C GLU A 58 1.75 -12.10 -18.64
N SER A 59 2.16 -11.38 -17.59
CA SER A 59 2.49 -11.97 -16.28
C SER A 59 1.29 -12.61 -15.57
N PHE A 60 0.07 -12.23 -15.95
CA PHE A 60 -1.17 -12.61 -15.26
C PHE A 60 -2.13 -13.30 -16.22
N PHE A 61 -1.70 -14.38 -16.86
CA PHE A 61 -2.56 -15.22 -17.71
C PHE A 61 -3.27 -14.48 -18.88
N ASN A 62 -2.64 -13.49 -19.50
CA ASN A 62 -3.24 -12.68 -20.58
C ASN A 62 -4.55 -11.98 -20.15
N VAL A 63 -4.60 -11.51 -18.91
CA VAL A 63 -5.73 -10.73 -18.41
C VAL A 63 -5.79 -9.40 -19.16
N HIS A 64 -6.97 -9.10 -19.71
CA HIS A 64 -7.22 -7.87 -20.46
C HIS A 64 -6.76 -6.64 -19.66
N TYR A 65 -6.01 -5.72 -20.27
CA TYR A 65 -5.43 -4.55 -19.61
C TYR A 65 -6.46 -3.70 -18.84
N MET A 66 -7.73 -3.73 -19.24
CA MET A 66 -8.83 -3.03 -18.58
C MET A 66 -9.22 -3.60 -17.20
N LEU A 67 -8.87 -4.86 -16.91
CA LEU A 67 -9.13 -5.52 -15.63
C LEU A 67 -8.07 -5.17 -14.56
N ILE A 68 -6.88 -4.75 -14.98
CA ILE A 68 -5.79 -4.31 -14.09
C ILE A 68 -6.23 -3.17 -13.16
N PRO A 69 -6.77 -2.03 -13.65
CA PRO A 69 -7.22 -0.95 -12.77
C PRO A 69 -8.39 -1.37 -11.86
N LEU A 70 -9.25 -2.29 -12.31
CA LEU A 70 -10.32 -2.83 -11.47
C LEU A 70 -9.76 -3.62 -10.28
N MET A 71 -8.72 -4.43 -10.50
CA MET A 71 -8.05 -5.14 -9.41
C MET A 71 -7.41 -4.19 -8.40
N PHE A 72 -6.76 -3.11 -8.87
CA PHE A 72 -6.21 -2.09 -7.97
C PHE A 72 -7.29 -1.37 -7.18
N ALA A 73 -8.43 -1.04 -7.79
CA ALA A 73 -9.55 -0.43 -7.09
C ALA A 73 -10.10 -1.35 -6.00
N ILE A 74 -10.30 -2.64 -6.31
CA ILE A 74 -10.76 -3.63 -5.33
C ILE A 74 -9.74 -3.78 -4.19
N ALA A 75 -8.45 -3.85 -4.52
CA ALA A 75 -7.37 -3.94 -3.53
C ALA A 75 -7.34 -2.73 -2.59
N GLY A 76 -7.50 -1.51 -3.12
CA GLY A 76 -7.56 -0.29 -2.33
C GLY A 76 -8.81 -0.21 -1.45
N ILE A 77 -9.98 -0.65 -1.94
CA ILE A 77 -11.21 -0.71 -1.14
C ILE A 77 -11.07 -1.71 0.01
N LEU A 78 -10.54 -2.91 -0.28
CA LEU A 78 -10.29 -3.93 0.73
C LEU A 78 -9.23 -3.46 1.73
N GLY A 79 -8.17 -2.82 1.26
CA GLY A 79 -7.14 -2.21 2.09
C GLY A 79 -7.77 -1.20 3.05
N ASN A 80 -8.55 -0.25 2.55
CA ASN A 80 -9.24 0.74 3.36
C ASN A 80 -10.21 0.09 4.38
N MET A 81 -10.96 -0.95 4.01
CA MET A 81 -11.82 -1.68 4.97
C MET A 81 -11.01 -2.35 6.09
N VAL A 82 -9.89 -3.00 5.73
CA VAL A 82 -9.00 -3.64 6.69
C VAL A 82 -8.32 -2.58 7.57
N GLY A 83 -7.85 -1.48 6.99
CA GLY A 83 -7.25 -0.36 7.70
C GLY A 83 -8.23 0.31 8.66
N TYR A 84 -9.50 0.49 8.25
CA TYR A 84 -10.56 0.98 9.13
C TYR A 84 -10.82 0.02 10.28
N TRP A 85 -10.91 -1.29 10.02
CA TRP A 85 -11.12 -2.27 11.07
C TRP A 85 -9.93 -2.37 12.03
N PHE A 86 -8.70 -2.33 11.49
CA PHE A 86 -7.46 -2.33 12.26
C PHE A 86 -7.32 -1.06 13.09
N GLY A 87 -7.65 0.10 12.53
CA GLY A 87 -7.70 1.39 13.22
C GLY A 87 -8.78 1.43 14.30
N LYS A 88 -9.99 0.92 14.02
CA LYS A 88 -11.09 0.80 14.99
C LYS A 88 -10.75 -0.16 16.13
N LYS A 89 -10.02 -1.24 15.86
CA LYS A 89 -9.58 -2.20 16.89
C LYS A 89 -8.37 -1.71 17.67
N SER A 90 -7.47 -0.97 17.03
CA SER A 90 -6.30 -0.35 17.66
C SER A 90 -6.66 0.92 18.43
N GLY A 91 -7.75 1.60 18.08
CA GLY A 91 -8.24 2.82 18.75
C GLY A 91 -8.45 2.64 20.26
N PRO A 92 -9.24 1.66 20.73
CA PRO A 92 -9.38 1.35 22.16
C PRO A 92 -8.06 1.00 22.85
N TYR A 93 -7.13 0.38 22.11
CA TYR A 93 -5.81 0.03 22.64
C TYR A 93 -4.89 1.26 22.75
N LEU A 94 -5.02 2.24 21.86
CA LEU A 94 -4.32 3.53 21.94
C LEU A 94 -4.90 4.42 23.05
N TYR A 95 -6.22 4.38 23.25
CA TYR A 95 -6.92 5.11 24.31
C TYR A 95 -6.75 4.48 25.71
N SER A 96 -6.51 3.17 25.81
CA SER A 96 -6.23 2.49 27.08
C SER A 96 -4.75 2.56 27.51
N ARG A 97 -3.85 3.01 26.63
CA ARG A 97 -2.45 3.25 26.96
C ARG A 97 -2.34 4.49 27.87
N LYS A 98 -1.62 4.32 28.98
CA LYS A 98 -1.27 5.40 29.92
C LYS A 98 -0.51 6.51 29.19
N ASP A 99 -0.82 7.75 29.55
CA ASP A 99 -0.20 8.98 29.06
C ASP A 99 1.31 8.81 28.87
N THR A 100 1.75 8.89 27.61
CA THR A 100 3.16 8.88 27.23
C THR A 100 3.50 10.26 26.65
N PHE A 101 4.75 10.67 26.72
CA PHE A 101 5.26 12.02 26.41
C PHE A 101 4.78 12.64 25.06
N PHE A 102 4.31 11.82 24.11
CA PHE A 102 3.78 12.23 22.79
C PHE A 102 2.25 12.27 22.66
N PHE A 103 1.48 11.86 23.68
CA PHE A 103 0.02 11.77 23.60
C PHE A 103 -0.62 12.37 24.86
N LYS A 104 -0.93 13.68 24.80
CA LYS A 104 -1.61 14.43 25.88
C LYS A 104 -3.11 14.46 25.62
N LYS A 105 -3.89 13.86 26.52
CA LYS A 105 -5.37 13.80 26.45
C LYS A 105 -6.09 15.14 26.43
N ASN A 106 -5.44 16.24 26.84
CA ASN A 106 -6.07 17.57 26.94
C ASN A 106 -6.49 18.20 25.61
N HIS A 107 -6.04 17.71 24.45
CA HIS A 107 -6.45 18.26 23.15
C HIS A 107 -7.66 17.58 22.52
N LEU A 108 -8.18 16.50 23.12
CA LEU A 108 -9.32 15.75 22.59
C LEU A 108 -10.68 16.26 23.11
N LEU A 109 -10.68 17.12 24.14
CA LEU A 109 -11.91 17.63 24.79
C LEU A 109 -12.28 19.06 24.35
N THR A 110 -11.54 19.65 23.41
CA THR A 110 -11.75 21.04 22.95
C THR A 110 -12.09 21.13 21.45
N ALA A 111 -12.28 19.99 20.77
CA ALA A 111 -12.77 19.94 19.38
C ALA A 111 -14.26 19.62 19.33
#